data_AF-F3AUE9-F1
#
_entry.id   AF-F3AUE9-F1
#
_cell.length_a   1.000
_cell.length_b   1.000
_cell.length_c   1.000
_cell.angle_alpha   90.00
_cell.angle_beta   90.00
_cell.angle_gamma   90.00
#
_symmetry.space_group_name_H-M   'P 1'
#
loop_
_entity.id
_entity.type
_entity.pdbx_description
1 polymer ?
#
loop_
_entity_poly.entity_id
_entity_poly.type
_entity_poly.pdbx_seq_one_letter_code
_entity_poly.pdbx_strand_id
1 'polypeptide(L)'
;MAKKAFKGFNKDLTCRGFQYEEGKEFETARAECCEEGFHACEYPLDCFGYYNPAQSVYHEVELDGDMDQSGSDTKICATKIKIGARLSIAGLVKAAIDFTMSRVNKEASSDERHGYASATGDYGASSATGYRGASSATGNCGASSATGNCGASSATGYRGASSATGDYGASSATGNCGASSATGYRGASSATGYRGASSATGDYGASSATGNCGASSATGNCGASSATGYRGASSVSDPTGVAVAWGHEARAKGCLGAHLILSDWRYIGEKYSDGDYKYPYRVESWELAGAKLVIVDGEKIKADTYYRCINGEIVEVDEDGEIAE
;
A
#
# COMPACT_ATOMS: atom_id res chain seq x y z
N MET A 1 19.92 -21.91 7.28
CA MET A 1 20.02 -20.84 6.26
C MET A 1 18.87 -19.90 6.57
N ALA A 2 19.16 -18.61 6.76
CA ALA A 2 18.12 -17.65 7.08
C ALA A 2 17.08 -17.55 5.94
N LYS A 3 15.79 -17.58 6.30
CA LYS A 3 14.65 -17.54 5.40
C LYS A 3 14.05 -16.13 5.40
N LYS A 4 13.90 -15.52 4.22
CA LYS A 4 13.22 -14.23 4.08
C LYS A 4 11.71 -14.40 4.27
N ALA A 5 11.12 -13.48 5.02
CA ALA A 5 9.70 -13.43 5.31
C ALA A 5 9.25 -11.98 5.56
N PHE A 6 7.97 -11.81 5.85
CA PHE A 6 7.34 -10.51 6.07
C PHE A 6 6.59 -10.52 7.40
N LYS A 7 6.69 -9.44 8.16
CA LYS A 7 6.03 -9.34 9.46
C LYS A 7 5.43 -7.95 9.65
N GLY A 8 4.21 -7.92 10.18
CA GLY A 8 3.61 -6.71 10.71
C GLY A 8 3.91 -6.52 12.20
N PHE A 9 3.88 -5.27 12.64
CA PHE A 9 4.02 -4.84 14.03
C PHE A 9 3.03 -3.72 14.32
N ASN A 10 2.81 -3.43 15.61
CA ASN A 10 2.18 -2.17 16.01
C ASN A 10 3.04 -0.97 15.59
N LYS A 11 2.46 0.24 15.55
CA LYS A 11 3.16 1.47 15.12
C LYS A 11 4.45 1.78 15.90
N ASP A 12 4.52 1.31 17.15
CA ASP A 12 5.65 1.44 18.06
C ASP A 12 6.64 0.27 17.98
N LEU A 13 6.55 -0.58 16.95
CA LEU A 13 7.37 -1.79 16.77
C LEU A 13 7.19 -2.84 17.89
N THR A 14 6.02 -2.90 18.53
CA THR A 14 5.70 -3.97 19.48
C THR A 14 4.95 -5.14 18.84
N CYS A 15 5.17 -6.35 19.34
CA CYS A 15 4.37 -7.53 19.04
C CYS A 15 4.54 -8.59 20.15
N ARG A 16 3.44 -9.19 20.63
CA ARG A 16 3.43 -10.30 21.61
C ARG A 16 4.36 -10.10 22.83
N GLY A 17 4.40 -8.88 23.38
CA GLY A 17 5.20 -8.56 24.56
C GLY A 17 6.68 -8.26 24.29
N PHE A 18 7.11 -8.27 23.03
CA PHE A 18 8.45 -7.84 22.62
C PHE A 18 8.41 -6.43 22.06
N GLN A 19 9.41 -5.63 22.44
CA GLN A 19 9.78 -4.38 21.78
C GLN A 19 10.88 -4.68 20.75
N TYR A 20 10.58 -4.48 19.48
CA TYR A 20 11.53 -4.70 18.40
C TYR A 20 12.26 -3.41 18.01
N GLU A 21 13.33 -3.57 17.27
CA GLU A 21 14.12 -2.47 16.70
C GLU A 21 14.67 -2.89 15.34
N GLU A 22 14.65 -1.96 14.40
CA GLU A 22 15.14 -2.18 13.03
C GLU A 22 16.64 -2.52 13.02
N GLY A 23 17.02 -3.48 12.18
CA GLY A 23 18.39 -3.97 12.06
C GLY A 23 18.84 -4.93 13.18
N LYS A 24 18.06 -5.10 14.25
CA LYS A 24 18.40 -5.99 15.36
C LYS A 24 17.87 -7.40 15.17
N GLU A 25 18.56 -8.33 15.81
CA GLU A 25 18.21 -9.74 15.90
C GLU A 25 17.68 -10.06 17.30
N PHE A 26 16.70 -10.94 17.34
CA PHE A 26 16.00 -11.36 18.55
C PHE A 26 15.91 -12.88 18.56
N GLU A 27 16.02 -13.46 19.75
CA GLU A 27 15.99 -14.91 19.96
C GLU A 27 14.95 -15.29 21.02
N THR A 28 14.40 -16.49 20.89
CA THR A 28 13.52 -17.13 21.86
C THR A 28 13.78 -18.63 21.92
N ALA A 29 13.41 -19.26 23.03
CA ALA A 29 13.77 -20.64 23.33
C ALA A 29 13.03 -21.68 22.47
N ARG A 30 11.85 -21.32 21.93
CA ARG A 30 10.98 -22.25 21.20
C ARG A 30 10.24 -21.54 20.07
N ALA A 31 10.02 -22.27 18.97
CA ALA A 31 9.14 -21.87 17.88
C ALA A 31 8.07 -22.94 17.68
N GLU A 32 6.80 -22.54 17.79
CA GLU A 32 5.65 -23.37 17.49
C GLU A 32 4.59 -22.52 16.80
N CYS A 33 4.22 -22.91 15.59
CA CYS A 33 3.36 -22.09 14.77
C CYS A 33 1.99 -21.99 15.46
N CYS A 34 1.53 -20.76 15.70
CA CYS A 34 0.34 -20.39 16.47
C CYS A 34 0.47 -20.31 18.01
N GLU A 35 1.51 -20.88 18.63
CA GLU A 35 1.73 -20.74 20.08
C GLU A 35 2.87 -19.76 20.40
N GLU A 36 4.11 -20.17 20.14
CA GLU A 36 5.33 -19.48 20.56
C GLU A 36 6.28 -19.20 19.39
N GLY A 37 7.31 -18.40 19.61
CA GLY A 37 8.25 -18.03 18.56
C GLY A 37 7.93 -16.70 17.87
N PHE A 38 8.78 -16.34 16.91
CA PHE A 38 8.60 -15.14 16.11
C PHE A 38 7.86 -15.45 14.81
N HIS A 39 6.56 -15.14 14.78
CA HIS A 39 5.71 -15.39 13.61
C HIS A 39 5.90 -14.35 12.50
N ALA A 40 6.02 -14.81 11.26
CA ALA A 40 6.05 -14.05 10.02
C ALA A 40 5.26 -14.78 8.91
N CYS A 41 5.12 -14.15 7.74
CA CYS A 41 4.47 -14.72 6.56
C CYS A 41 5.47 -14.82 5.41
N GLU A 42 5.49 -15.93 4.66
CA GLU A 42 6.30 -16.00 3.43
C GLU A 42 5.70 -15.16 2.32
N TYR A 43 4.36 -15.13 2.20
CA TYR A 43 3.66 -14.29 1.25
C TYR A 43 3.31 -12.94 1.87
N PRO A 44 3.73 -11.81 1.27
CA PRO A 44 3.61 -10.49 1.91
C PRO A 44 2.20 -10.08 2.34
N LEU A 45 1.18 -10.30 1.50
CA LEU A 45 -0.19 -9.85 1.79
C LEU A 45 -0.90 -10.70 2.86
N ASP A 46 -0.34 -11.85 3.23
CA ASP A 46 -0.84 -12.60 4.38
C ASP A 46 -0.68 -11.79 5.68
N CYS A 47 0.23 -10.81 5.72
CA CYS A 47 0.36 -9.93 6.88
C CYS A 47 -0.95 -9.16 7.18
N PHE A 48 -1.76 -8.84 6.17
CA PHE A 48 -2.99 -8.04 6.35
C PHE A 48 -4.09 -8.71 7.17
N GLY A 49 -4.12 -10.05 7.22
CA GLY A 49 -5.08 -10.73 8.11
C GLY A 49 -4.61 -10.91 9.54
N TYR A 50 -3.35 -10.56 9.83
CA TYR A 50 -2.79 -10.60 11.17
C TYR A 50 -2.57 -9.20 11.75
N TYR A 51 -2.34 -8.23 10.86
CA TYR A 51 -1.98 -6.86 11.17
C TYR A 51 -2.80 -5.95 10.26
N ASN A 52 -3.62 -5.10 10.85
CA ASN A 52 -4.47 -4.19 10.08
C ASN A 52 -3.59 -3.11 9.40
N PRO A 53 -3.64 -2.93 8.07
CA PRO A 53 -2.82 -1.94 7.37
C PRO A 53 -3.02 -0.49 7.83
N ALA A 54 -4.15 -0.16 8.45
CA ALA A 54 -4.39 1.15 9.06
C ALA A 54 -3.59 1.40 10.36
N GLN A 55 -3.24 0.33 11.07
CA GLN A 55 -2.72 0.38 12.44
C GLN A 55 -1.34 -0.26 12.61
N SER A 56 -0.78 -0.79 11.54
CA SER A 56 0.45 -1.57 11.60
C SER A 56 1.54 -1.02 10.69
N VAL A 57 2.78 -1.39 11.03
CA VAL A 57 3.96 -1.20 10.19
C VAL A 57 4.46 -2.56 9.75
N TYR A 58 5.11 -2.61 8.58
CA TYR A 58 5.50 -3.88 7.97
C TYR A 58 6.98 -3.85 7.64
N HIS A 59 7.64 -4.99 7.83
CA HIS A 59 9.06 -5.14 7.58
C HIS A 59 9.34 -6.43 6.83
N GLU A 60 10.37 -6.39 5.97
CA GLU A 60 11.08 -7.60 5.58
C GLU A 60 11.85 -8.11 6.81
N VAL A 61 11.81 -9.41 7.05
CA VAL A 61 12.50 -10.06 8.17
C VAL A 61 13.25 -11.28 7.71
N GLU A 62 14.34 -11.61 8.41
CA GLU A 62 15.09 -12.84 8.21
C GLU A 62 14.84 -13.76 9.41
N LEU A 63 14.37 -14.97 9.15
CA LEU A 63 14.11 -15.99 10.17
C LEU A 63 15.19 -17.06 10.15
N ASP A 64 15.67 -17.48 11.32
CA ASP A 64 16.67 -18.55 11.45
C ASP A 64 16.48 -19.36 12.74
N GLY A 65 17.30 -20.40 12.92
CA GLY A 65 17.17 -21.35 14.03
C GLY A 65 16.07 -22.39 13.80
N ASP A 66 15.51 -22.90 14.88
CA ASP A 66 14.37 -23.84 14.82
C ASP A 66 13.15 -23.12 14.24
N MET A 67 12.51 -23.76 13.25
CA MET A 67 11.37 -23.22 12.52
C MET A 67 10.20 -24.20 12.51
N ASP A 68 8.99 -23.64 12.48
CA ASP A 68 7.75 -24.39 12.32
C ASP A 68 6.80 -23.66 11.36
N GLN A 69 5.92 -24.42 10.69
CA GLN A 69 5.03 -23.93 9.63
C GLN A 69 3.61 -24.46 9.79
N SER A 70 2.63 -23.58 9.61
CA SER A 70 1.20 -23.93 9.57
C SER A 70 0.83 -24.49 8.18
N GLY A 71 -0.05 -25.50 8.14
CA GLY A 71 -0.35 -26.27 6.93
C GLY A 71 -1.29 -25.61 5.91
N SER A 72 -1.92 -24.46 6.22
CA SER A 72 -2.96 -23.85 5.36
C SER A 72 -2.68 -22.42 4.88
N ASP A 73 -1.61 -21.78 5.34
CA ASP A 73 -1.24 -20.41 4.98
C ASP A 73 0.27 -20.25 4.85
N THR A 74 0.76 -19.06 4.49
CA THR A 74 2.21 -18.83 4.43
C THR A 74 2.84 -18.47 5.79
N LYS A 75 2.11 -18.68 6.88
CA LYS A 75 2.58 -18.35 8.22
C LYS A 75 3.61 -19.35 8.70
N ILE A 76 4.72 -18.81 9.14
CA ILE A 76 5.85 -19.53 9.69
C ILE A 76 6.28 -18.86 10.99
N CYS A 77 6.97 -19.60 11.86
CA CYS A 77 7.65 -19.03 13.01
C CYS A 77 9.05 -19.58 13.15
N ALA A 78 9.91 -18.80 13.81
CA ALA A 78 11.27 -19.20 14.10
C ALA A 78 11.70 -18.78 15.50
N THR A 79 12.77 -19.41 15.99
CA THR A 79 13.42 -19.06 17.26
C THR A 79 14.26 -17.81 17.12
N LYS A 80 14.73 -17.46 15.92
CA LYS A 80 15.45 -16.22 15.65
C LYS A 80 14.76 -15.37 14.59
N ILE A 81 14.72 -14.06 14.82
CA ILE A 81 14.23 -13.09 13.85
C ILE A 81 15.16 -11.89 13.81
N LYS A 82 15.55 -11.48 12.60
CA LYS A 82 16.21 -10.20 12.37
C LYS A 82 15.24 -9.26 11.67
N ILE A 83 15.06 -8.08 12.25
CA ILE A 83 14.19 -7.05 11.71
C ILE A 83 14.93 -6.33 10.60
N GLY A 84 14.46 -6.48 9.36
CA GLY A 84 15.04 -5.85 8.19
C GLY A 84 14.43 -4.48 7.90
N ALA A 85 14.39 -4.12 6.62
CA ALA A 85 13.90 -2.83 6.18
C ALA A 85 12.38 -2.71 6.34
N ARG A 86 11.92 -1.52 6.76
CA ARG A 86 10.51 -1.14 6.74
C ARG A 86 10.00 -1.04 5.32
N LEU A 87 8.81 -1.57 5.09
CA LEU A 87 8.11 -1.57 3.80
C LEU A 87 6.91 -0.62 3.85
N SER A 88 6.72 0.12 2.77
CA SER A 88 5.45 0.80 2.49
C SER A 88 4.43 -0.20 1.94
N ILE A 89 3.16 0.20 1.82
CA ILE A 89 2.14 -0.59 1.11
C ILE A 89 2.59 -0.88 -0.33
N ALA A 90 3.13 0.12 -1.02
CA ALA A 90 3.72 -0.08 -2.35
C ALA A 90 4.87 -1.11 -2.34
N GLY A 91 5.72 -1.10 -1.30
CA GLY A 91 6.77 -2.09 -1.09
C GLY A 91 6.23 -3.51 -0.88
N LEU A 92 5.18 -3.66 -0.07
CA LEU A 92 4.50 -4.93 0.14
C LEU A 92 3.83 -5.45 -1.14
N VAL A 93 3.13 -4.58 -1.88
CA VAL A 93 2.50 -4.91 -3.16
C VAL A 93 3.57 -5.40 -4.15
N LYS A 94 4.70 -4.69 -4.24
CA LYS A 94 5.81 -5.09 -5.09
C LYS A 94 6.36 -6.46 -4.66
N ALA A 95 6.61 -6.67 -3.37
CA ALA A 95 7.08 -7.94 -2.85
C ALA A 95 6.10 -9.09 -3.15
N ALA A 96 4.79 -8.82 -3.09
CA ALA A 96 3.75 -9.81 -3.37
C ALA A 96 3.73 -10.20 -4.85
N ILE A 97 3.86 -9.21 -5.73
CA ILE A 97 4.00 -9.43 -7.17
C ILE A 97 5.27 -10.25 -7.46
N ASP A 98 6.41 -9.85 -6.90
CA ASP A 98 7.69 -10.54 -7.08
C ASP A 98 7.61 -12.00 -6.58
N PHE A 99 7.00 -12.24 -5.42
CA PHE A 99 6.78 -13.57 -4.86
C PHE A 99 5.94 -14.43 -5.81
N THR A 100 4.78 -13.95 -6.27
CA THR A 100 3.91 -14.72 -7.17
C THR A 100 4.60 -14.98 -8.50
N MET A 101 5.21 -13.96 -9.12
CA MET A 101 5.93 -14.08 -10.39
C MET A 101 7.10 -15.08 -10.34
N SER A 102 7.79 -15.19 -9.19
CA SER A 102 8.90 -16.13 -9.01
C SER A 102 8.48 -17.60 -8.94
N ARG A 103 7.23 -17.88 -8.53
CA ARG A 103 6.69 -19.24 -8.36
C ARG A 103 5.88 -19.73 -9.55
N VAL A 104 5.73 -18.90 -10.57
CA VAL A 104 5.02 -19.23 -11.79
C VAL A 104 5.96 -19.93 -12.77
N ASN A 105 5.57 -21.14 -13.19
CA ASN A 105 6.32 -21.88 -14.21
C ASN A 105 6.02 -21.28 -15.60
N LYS A 106 7.01 -20.57 -16.16
CA LYS A 106 6.92 -19.89 -17.46
C LYS A 106 7.01 -20.83 -18.68
N GLU A 107 7.25 -22.12 -18.47
CA GLU A 107 7.33 -23.11 -19.57
C GLU A 107 6.16 -24.09 -19.56
N ALA A 108 5.33 -24.08 -18.52
CA ALA A 108 4.13 -24.91 -18.47
C ALA A 108 2.99 -24.27 -19.27
N SER A 109 2.20 -25.09 -19.97
CA SER A 109 0.89 -24.66 -20.47
C SER A 109 0.03 -24.15 -19.31
N SER A 110 -0.71 -23.06 -19.53
CA SER A 110 -1.66 -22.53 -18.55
C SER A 110 -2.66 -23.62 -18.10
N ASP A 111 -2.79 -23.84 -16.79
CA ASP A 111 -3.78 -24.74 -16.20
C ASP A 111 -4.61 -24.02 -15.12
N GLU A 112 -5.56 -24.72 -14.50
CA GLU A 112 -6.43 -24.15 -13.44
C GLU A 112 -5.64 -23.64 -12.21
N ARG A 113 -4.43 -24.16 -11.97
CA ARG A 113 -3.60 -23.81 -10.81
C ARG A 113 -2.63 -22.67 -11.10
N HIS A 114 -2.10 -22.59 -12.32
CA HIS A 114 -1.05 -21.65 -12.69
C HIS A 114 -1.30 -21.04 -14.08
N GLY A 115 -1.35 -19.71 -14.12
CA GLY A 115 -1.40 -18.95 -15.38
C GLY A 115 -0.36 -17.85 -15.39
N TYR A 116 0.30 -17.67 -16.54
CA TYR A 116 1.29 -16.62 -16.74
C TYR A 116 1.07 -15.95 -18.08
N ALA A 117 1.16 -14.62 -18.11
CA ALA A 117 1.11 -13.88 -19.36
C ALA A 117 2.01 -12.64 -19.28
N SER A 118 2.82 -12.43 -20.31
CA SER A 118 3.63 -11.23 -20.46
C SER A 118 3.47 -10.64 -21.85
N ALA A 119 3.36 -9.32 -21.93
CA ALA A 119 3.30 -8.59 -23.19
C ALA A 119 4.27 -7.39 -23.16
N THR A 120 4.99 -7.20 -24.27
CA THR A 120 5.89 -6.07 -24.48
C THR A 120 5.55 -5.35 -25.79
N GLY A 121 5.96 -4.09 -25.91
CA GLY A 121 5.70 -3.22 -27.07
C GLY A 121 4.73 -2.09 -26.76
N ASP A 122 4.59 -1.12 -27.65
CA ASP A 122 3.90 0.16 -27.37
C ASP A 122 2.47 0.01 -26.81
N TYR A 123 1.78 -1.06 -27.19
CA TYR A 123 0.43 -1.44 -26.73
C TYR A 123 0.39 -2.86 -26.18
N GLY A 124 1.29 -3.19 -25.24
CA GLY A 124 1.29 -4.51 -24.60
C GLY A 124 0.04 -4.75 -23.74
N ALA A 125 -0.69 -5.83 -24.00
CA ALA A 125 -1.81 -6.28 -23.19
C ALA A 125 -1.61 -7.73 -22.75
N SER A 126 -1.72 -8.03 -21.46
CA SER A 126 -1.60 -9.39 -20.93
C SER A 126 -2.69 -9.70 -19.90
N SER A 127 -3.09 -10.97 -19.85
CA SER A 127 -4.07 -11.47 -18.89
C SER A 127 -3.71 -12.88 -18.45
N ALA A 128 -3.78 -13.16 -17.15
CA ALA A 128 -3.52 -14.48 -16.60
C ALA A 128 -4.63 -14.90 -15.63
N THR A 129 -5.05 -16.16 -15.74
CA THR A 129 -6.05 -16.80 -14.86
C THR A 129 -5.47 -18.04 -14.18
N GLY A 130 -5.93 -18.37 -12.98
CA GLY A 130 -5.56 -19.60 -12.26
C GLY A 130 -5.28 -19.30 -10.78
N TYR A 131 -5.21 -20.31 -9.92
CA TYR A 131 -5.06 -20.10 -8.46
C TYR A 131 -3.91 -19.12 -8.09
N ARG A 132 -2.77 -19.18 -8.80
CA ARG A 132 -1.70 -18.16 -8.79
C ARG A 132 -1.53 -17.51 -10.17
N GLY A 133 -2.53 -16.78 -10.64
CA GLY A 133 -2.44 -16.02 -11.89
C GLY A 133 -1.44 -14.86 -11.79
N ALA A 134 -0.51 -14.76 -12.75
CA ALA A 134 0.47 -13.67 -12.78
C ALA A 134 0.58 -13.05 -14.18
N SER A 135 0.40 -11.72 -14.26
CA SER A 135 0.40 -11.00 -15.53
C SER A 135 1.29 -9.75 -15.48
N SER A 136 2.06 -9.52 -16.55
CA SER A 136 2.89 -8.31 -16.68
C SER A 136 2.76 -7.68 -18.07
N ALA A 137 2.64 -6.36 -18.15
CA ALA A 137 2.63 -5.64 -19.42
C ALA A 137 3.58 -4.44 -19.38
N THR A 138 4.46 -4.32 -20.39
CA THR A 138 5.43 -3.24 -20.50
C THR A 138 5.33 -2.57 -21.87
N GLY A 139 5.06 -1.27 -21.90
CA GLY A 139 4.80 -0.53 -23.14
C GLY A 139 4.27 0.87 -22.87
N ASN A 140 4.25 1.77 -23.86
CA ASN A 140 3.72 3.12 -23.67
C ASN A 140 2.27 3.10 -23.09
N CYS A 141 1.46 2.15 -23.55
CA CYS A 141 0.14 1.82 -23.02
C CYS A 141 0.09 0.34 -22.61
N GLY A 142 0.77 -0.03 -21.51
CA GLY A 142 0.73 -1.38 -20.96
C GLY A 142 -0.55 -1.65 -20.17
N ALA A 143 -1.26 -2.74 -20.47
CA ALA A 143 -2.44 -3.19 -19.73
C ALA A 143 -2.27 -4.63 -19.22
N SER A 144 -2.44 -4.87 -17.93
CA SER A 144 -2.27 -6.19 -17.32
C SER A 144 -3.46 -6.54 -16.42
N SER A 145 -3.85 -7.81 -16.41
CA SER A 145 -4.88 -8.33 -15.51
C SER A 145 -4.53 -9.72 -14.98
N ALA A 146 -4.76 -9.97 -13.70
CA ALA A 146 -4.56 -11.28 -13.09
C ALA A 146 -5.77 -11.68 -12.25
N THR A 147 -6.32 -12.88 -12.49
CA THR A 147 -7.47 -13.42 -11.74
C THR A 147 -7.10 -14.76 -11.12
N GLY A 148 -7.32 -14.89 -9.81
CA GLY A 148 -6.92 -16.07 -9.05
C GLY A 148 -6.79 -15.77 -7.56
N ASN A 149 -6.84 -16.79 -6.70
CA ASN A 149 -6.74 -16.59 -5.25
C ASN A 149 -5.55 -15.70 -4.84
N CYS A 150 -4.40 -15.90 -5.48
CA CYS A 150 -3.22 -15.02 -5.39
C CYS A 150 -2.91 -14.36 -6.74
N GLY A 151 -3.84 -13.59 -7.28
CA GLY A 151 -3.64 -12.84 -8.53
C GLY A 151 -2.59 -11.73 -8.38
N ALA A 152 -1.58 -11.70 -9.25
CA ALA A 152 -0.56 -10.66 -9.28
C ALA A 152 -0.46 -9.99 -10.66
N SER A 153 -0.68 -8.68 -10.74
CA SER A 153 -0.61 -7.94 -11.99
C SER A 153 0.34 -6.75 -11.88
N SER A 154 1.13 -6.51 -12.93
CA SER A 154 1.98 -5.32 -13.03
C SER A 154 1.91 -4.69 -14.43
N ALA A 155 1.73 -3.38 -14.50
CA ALA A 155 1.79 -2.64 -15.76
C ALA A 155 2.79 -1.48 -15.67
N THR A 156 3.71 -1.39 -16.63
CA THR A 156 4.70 -0.31 -16.73
C THR A 156 4.59 0.40 -18.07
N GLY A 157 4.41 1.72 -18.05
CA GLY A 157 4.16 2.51 -19.27
C GLY A 157 3.70 3.93 -18.99
N TYR A 158 3.74 4.84 -19.95
CA TYR A 158 3.18 6.20 -19.75
C TYR A 158 1.71 6.16 -19.28
N ARG A 159 0.92 5.23 -19.84
CA ARG A 159 -0.45 4.86 -19.44
C ARG A 159 -0.50 3.38 -19.03
N GLY A 160 0.19 3.03 -17.94
CA GLY A 160 0.10 1.69 -17.37
C GLY A 160 -1.24 1.45 -16.65
N ALA A 161 -1.93 0.37 -16.96
CA ALA A 161 -3.16 -0.05 -16.27
C ALA A 161 -3.02 -1.50 -15.77
N SER A 162 -3.23 -1.72 -14.48
CA SER A 162 -3.11 -3.04 -13.86
C SER A 162 -4.34 -3.35 -13.01
N SER A 163 -4.80 -4.60 -13.03
CA SER A 163 -5.87 -5.08 -12.15
C SER A 163 -5.59 -6.49 -11.64
N ALA A 164 -5.90 -6.74 -10.36
CA ALA A 164 -5.79 -8.07 -9.77
C ALA A 164 -7.06 -8.42 -8.99
N THR A 165 -7.59 -9.63 -9.21
CA THR A 165 -8.81 -10.12 -8.54
C THR A 165 -8.58 -11.48 -7.88
N GLY A 166 -8.95 -11.58 -6.59
CA GLY A 166 -8.93 -12.78 -5.75
C GLY A 166 -8.54 -12.44 -4.31
N ASP A 167 -8.67 -13.38 -3.37
CA ASP A 167 -8.56 -13.08 -1.92
C ASP A 167 -7.27 -12.33 -1.55
N TYR A 168 -6.19 -12.55 -2.32
CA TYR A 168 -4.91 -11.88 -2.19
C TYR A 168 -4.47 -11.15 -3.47
N GLY A 169 -5.39 -10.46 -4.14
CA GLY A 169 -5.09 -9.69 -5.35
C GLY A 169 -4.03 -8.61 -5.09
N ALA A 170 -2.93 -8.62 -5.84
CA ALA A 170 -1.86 -7.62 -5.81
C ALA A 170 -1.70 -6.94 -7.17
N SER A 171 -1.89 -5.63 -7.25
CA SER A 171 -1.76 -4.87 -8.51
C SER A 171 -0.81 -3.69 -8.36
N SER A 172 0.03 -3.49 -9.38
CA SER A 172 0.91 -2.32 -9.45
C SER A 172 0.92 -1.70 -10.85
N ALA A 173 0.75 -0.38 -10.92
CA ALA A 173 0.88 0.39 -12.16
C ALA A 173 1.91 1.51 -12.01
N THR A 174 2.92 1.53 -12.89
CA THR A 174 3.96 2.56 -12.91
C THR A 174 3.91 3.32 -14.24
N GLY A 175 3.76 4.63 -14.18
CA GLY A 175 3.51 5.45 -15.35
C GLY A 175 3.01 6.85 -15.06
N ASN A 176 3.19 7.79 -16.00
CA ASN A 176 2.70 9.16 -15.84
C ASN A 176 1.20 9.21 -15.48
N CYS A 177 0.41 8.30 -16.05
CA CYS A 177 -0.98 8.06 -15.70
C CYS A 177 -1.18 6.57 -15.32
N GLY A 178 -0.43 6.08 -14.33
CA GLY A 178 -0.58 4.72 -13.83
C GLY A 178 -1.93 4.51 -13.11
N ALA A 179 -2.68 3.49 -13.48
CA ALA A 179 -3.94 3.12 -12.84
C ALA A 179 -3.88 1.67 -12.33
N SER A 180 -4.12 1.46 -11.04
CA SER A 180 -4.09 0.14 -10.42
C SER A 180 -5.35 -0.13 -9.62
N SER A 181 -5.86 -1.36 -9.69
CA SER A 181 -6.95 -1.82 -8.84
C SER A 181 -6.71 -3.23 -8.32
N ALA A 182 -7.08 -3.47 -7.06
CA ALA A 182 -7.03 -4.80 -6.46
C ALA A 182 -8.35 -5.10 -5.75
N THR A 183 -8.95 -6.24 -6.05
CA THR A 183 -10.22 -6.69 -5.46
C THR A 183 -10.07 -8.05 -4.80
N GLY A 184 -10.46 -8.15 -3.52
CA GLY A 184 -10.49 -9.36 -2.72
C GLY A 184 -10.20 -9.09 -1.24
N TYR A 185 -10.39 -10.09 -0.38
CA TYR A 185 -10.33 -9.94 1.09
C TYR A 185 -9.11 -9.13 1.59
N ARG A 186 -7.94 -9.35 1.00
CA ARG A 186 -6.67 -8.64 1.27
C ARG A 186 -6.12 -7.98 0.00
N GLY A 187 -6.98 -7.38 -0.80
CA GLY A 187 -6.60 -6.68 -2.02
C GLY A 187 -5.61 -5.55 -1.74
N ALA A 188 -4.50 -5.52 -2.48
CA ALA A 188 -3.44 -4.53 -2.33
C ALA A 188 -3.10 -3.89 -3.68
N SER A 189 -3.23 -2.57 -3.77
CA SER A 189 -3.00 -1.82 -5.00
C SER A 189 -1.97 -0.70 -4.78
N SER A 190 -1.13 -0.48 -5.78
CA SER A 190 -0.17 0.62 -5.81
C SER A 190 -0.12 1.27 -7.19
N ALA A 191 -0.17 2.61 -7.23
CA ALA A 191 0.02 3.36 -8.47
C ALA A 191 1.07 4.47 -8.29
N THR A 192 2.04 4.51 -9.20
CA THR A 192 3.15 5.47 -9.16
C THR A 192 3.24 6.27 -10.44
N GLY A 193 3.21 7.60 -10.31
CA GLY A 193 3.47 8.58 -11.36
C GLY A 193 2.57 9.81 -11.23
N TYR A 194 2.75 10.80 -12.11
CA TYR A 194 2.18 12.15 -11.95
C TYR A 194 0.68 12.15 -11.61
N ARG A 195 -0.12 11.34 -12.30
CA ARG A 195 -1.55 11.07 -12.03
C ARG A 195 -1.78 9.59 -11.69
N GLY A 196 -1.00 9.07 -10.75
CA GLY A 196 -1.19 7.72 -10.24
C GLY A 196 -2.55 7.57 -9.56
N ALA A 197 -3.36 6.58 -9.98
CA ALA A 197 -4.65 6.27 -9.37
C ALA A 197 -4.66 4.83 -8.87
N SER A 198 -4.93 4.63 -7.58
CA SER A 198 -4.97 3.31 -6.94
C SER A 198 -6.29 3.10 -6.21
N SER A 199 -6.81 1.88 -6.27
CA SER A 199 -8.00 1.46 -5.51
C SER A 199 -7.86 0.04 -4.98
N ALA A 200 -8.27 -0.17 -3.74
CA ALA A 200 -8.32 -1.50 -3.13
C ALA A 200 -9.70 -1.75 -2.52
N THR A 201 -10.28 -2.92 -2.83
CA THR A 201 -11.61 -3.33 -2.34
C THR A 201 -11.51 -4.65 -1.59
N GLY A 202 -11.87 -4.67 -0.30
CA GLY A 202 -11.90 -5.84 0.58
C GLY A 202 -11.72 -5.48 2.06
N ASP A 203 -11.98 -6.45 2.96
CA ASP A 203 -11.93 -6.26 4.43
C ASP A 203 -10.56 -5.93 5.02
N TYR A 204 -9.49 -6.00 4.24
CA TYR A 204 -8.19 -5.44 4.58
C TYR A 204 -7.55 -4.79 3.35
N GLY A 205 -8.37 -4.10 2.56
CA GLY A 205 -7.94 -3.42 1.34
C GLY A 205 -6.88 -2.35 1.64
N ALA A 206 -5.74 -2.42 0.97
CA ALA A 206 -4.67 -1.42 1.10
C ALA A 206 -4.34 -0.78 -0.26
N SER A 207 -4.51 0.54 -0.35
CA SER A 207 -4.24 1.31 -1.56
C SER A 207 -3.18 2.38 -1.30
N SER A 208 -2.27 2.56 -2.25
CA SER A 208 -1.26 3.63 -2.22
C SER A 208 -1.13 4.28 -3.59
N ALA A 209 -1.19 5.61 -3.63
CA ALA A 209 -0.90 6.40 -4.83
C ALA A 209 0.23 7.40 -4.55
N THR A 210 1.21 7.45 -5.45
CA THR A 210 2.38 8.33 -5.33
C THR A 210 2.55 9.18 -6.58
N GLY A 211 2.48 10.50 -6.43
CA GLY A 211 2.71 11.48 -7.49
C GLY A 211 2.00 12.82 -7.26
N ASN A 212 2.23 13.79 -8.16
CA ASN A 212 1.76 15.18 -8.03
C ASN A 212 0.23 15.37 -8.05
N CYS A 213 -0.53 14.34 -8.42
CA CYS A 213 -1.99 14.30 -8.37
C CYS A 213 -2.41 12.86 -8.02
N GLY A 214 -1.69 12.21 -7.11
CA GLY A 214 -1.95 10.83 -6.73
C GLY A 214 -3.33 10.69 -6.07
N ALA A 215 -4.16 9.75 -6.54
CA ALA A 215 -5.47 9.46 -5.96
C ALA A 215 -5.53 8.02 -5.45
N SER A 216 -5.86 7.84 -4.17
CA SER A 216 -5.98 6.53 -3.53
C SER A 216 -7.34 6.38 -2.86
N SER A 217 -7.88 5.17 -2.91
CA SER A 217 -9.12 4.81 -2.20
C SER A 217 -9.06 3.38 -1.68
N ALA A 218 -9.58 3.17 -0.48
CA ALA A 218 -9.77 1.83 0.07
C ALA A 218 -11.23 1.65 0.52
N THR A 219 -11.84 0.54 0.11
CA THR A 219 -13.23 0.18 0.43
C THR A 219 -13.29 -1.17 1.11
N GLY A 220 -14.11 -1.28 2.15
CA GLY A 220 -14.23 -2.47 3.01
C GLY A 220 -13.71 -2.21 4.42
N ASN A 221 -13.99 -3.14 5.33
CA ASN A 221 -13.52 -3.05 6.71
C ASN A 221 -12.01 -2.80 6.75
N CYS A 222 -11.51 -2.14 7.79
CA CYS A 222 -10.08 -1.97 8.05
C CYS A 222 -9.25 -1.46 6.85
N GLY A 223 -9.88 -0.74 5.92
CA GLY A 223 -9.23 -0.26 4.70
C GLY A 223 -8.19 0.82 5.00
N ALA A 224 -7.06 0.77 4.29
CA ALA A 224 -6.02 1.79 4.40
C ALA A 224 -5.75 2.41 3.03
N SER A 225 -5.94 3.73 2.92
CA SER A 225 -5.63 4.50 1.74
C SER A 225 -4.52 5.52 2.06
N SER A 226 -3.57 5.67 1.14
CA SER A 226 -2.52 6.68 1.25
C SER A 226 -2.26 7.35 -0.09
N ALA A 227 -2.34 8.67 -0.13
CA ALA A 227 -1.95 9.48 -1.27
C ALA A 227 -0.76 10.36 -0.88
N THR A 228 0.33 10.24 -1.63
CA THR A 228 1.57 10.98 -1.41
C THR A 228 1.93 11.87 -2.59
N GLY A 229 2.38 13.10 -2.31
CA GLY A 229 2.76 14.09 -3.32
C GLY A 229 1.89 15.35 -3.29
N TYR A 230 2.20 16.30 -4.18
CA TYR A 230 1.38 17.50 -4.37
C TYR A 230 -0.08 17.11 -4.65
N ARG A 231 -1.06 17.85 -4.11
CA ARG A 231 -2.51 17.65 -4.36
C ARG A 231 -3.02 16.20 -4.26
N GLY A 232 -2.34 15.34 -3.50
CA GLY A 232 -2.75 13.95 -3.32
C GLY A 232 -4.13 13.86 -2.67
N ALA A 233 -4.96 12.92 -3.12
CA ALA A 233 -6.31 12.71 -2.58
C ALA A 233 -6.46 11.28 -2.06
N SER A 234 -6.81 11.12 -0.79
CA SER A 234 -7.04 9.82 -0.16
C SER A 234 -8.48 9.71 0.36
N SER A 235 -9.07 8.52 0.28
CA SER A 235 -10.42 8.29 0.78
C SER A 235 -10.63 6.87 1.33
N VAL A 236 -11.51 6.76 2.32
CA VAL A 236 -11.97 5.49 2.90
C VAL A 236 -13.47 5.49 3.14
N SER A 237 -14.12 4.35 2.91
CA SER A 237 -15.59 4.21 2.99
C SER A 237 -16.08 3.34 4.14
N ASP A 238 -15.19 2.98 5.09
CA ASP A 238 -15.51 2.20 6.28
C ASP A 238 -15.12 2.93 7.59
N PRO A 239 -15.89 2.82 8.68
CA PRO A 239 -15.60 3.49 9.94
C PRO A 239 -14.26 3.09 10.58
N THR A 240 -13.75 1.90 10.29
CA THR A 240 -12.45 1.44 10.79
C THR A 240 -11.29 1.79 9.84
N GLY A 241 -11.60 2.44 8.72
CA GLY A 241 -10.62 2.82 7.71
C GLY A 241 -9.76 4.02 8.10
N VAL A 242 -8.57 4.10 7.49
CA VAL A 242 -7.65 5.23 7.60
C VAL A 242 -7.34 5.80 6.21
N ALA A 243 -7.60 7.09 6.01
CA ALA A 243 -7.14 7.84 4.84
C ALA A 243 -5.95 8.73 5.22
N VAL A 244 -4.84 8.61 4.49
CA VAL A 244 -3.63 9.39 4.71
C VAL A 244 -3.37 10.30 3.51
N ALA A 245 -3.32 11.61 3.77
CA ALA A 245 -2.91 12.61 2.80
C ALA A 245 -1.55 13.18 3.20
N TRP A 246 -0.51 12.81 2.46
CA TRP A 246 0.88 13.17 2.75
C TRP A 246 1.51 13.97 1.61
N GLY A 247 1.45 15.29 1.71
CA GLY A 247 2.05 16.21 0.74
C GLY A 247 1.41 17.59 0.78
N HIS A 248 2.06 18.55 0.10
CA HIS A 248 1.53 19.89 -0.03
C HIS A 248 0.20 19.87 -0.80
N GLU A 249 -0.82 20.58 -0.29
CA GLU A 249 -2.19 20.58 -0.82
C GLU A 249 -2.87 19.18 -0.87
N ALA A 250 -2.31 18.18 -0.18
CA ALA A 250 -2.93 16.87 -0.10
C ALA A 250 -4.16 16.90 0.83
N ARG A 251 -5.20 16.15 0.46
CA ARG A 251 -6.50 16.11 1.13
C ARG A 251 -6.98 14.69 1.38
N ALA A 252 -7.74 14.49 2.45
CA ALA A 252 -8.38 13.21 2.76
C ALA A 252 -9.86 13.37 3.10
N LYS A 253 -10.67 12.38 2.74
CA LYS A 253 -12.07 12.25 3.18
C LYS A 253 -12.37 10.86 3.71
N GLY A 254 -13.43 10.74 4.50
CA GLY A 254 -13.89 9.44 4.99
C GLY A 254 -15.33 9.46 5.46
N CYS A 255 -15.91 8.27 5.60
CA CYS A 255 -17.24 8.10 6.20
C CYS A 255 -17.19 8.29 7.74
N LEU A 256 -18.36 8.34 8.38
CA LEU A 256 -18.49 8.49 9.84
C LEU A 256 -17.69 7.41 10.59
N GLY A 257 -16.86 7.83 11.54
CA GLY A 257 -15.96 6.99 12.35
C GLY A 257 -14.56 6.79 11.76
N ALA A 258 -14.38 7.05 10.46
CA ALA A 258 -13.09 6.89 9.79
C ALA A 258 -12.03 7.85 10.35
N HIS A 259 -10.77 7.47 10.20
CA HIS A 259 -9.64 8.26 10.66
C HIS A 259 -8.94 8.95 9.47
N LEU A 260 -8.63 10.23 9.62
CA LEU A 260 -7.88 11.00 8.63
C LEU A 260 -6.53 11.42 9.20
N ILE A 261 -5.46 11.17 8.45
CA ILE A 261 -4.11 11.67 8.75
C ILE A 261 -3.75 12.70 7.68
N LEU A 262 -3.53 13.93 8.12
CA LEU A 262 -3.33 15.09 7.25
C LEU A 262 -1.97 15.72 7.57
N SER A 263 -1.04 15.71 6.62
CA SER A 263 0.24 16.41 6.76
C SER A 263 0.10 17.90 6.46
N ASP A 264 0.81 18.73 7.22
CA ASP A 264 0.94 20.16 6.99
C ASP A 264 2.33 20.48 6.45
N TRP A 265 2.39 21.19 5.32
CA TRP A 265 3.62 21.50 4.62
C TRP A 265 3.77 23.00 4.45
N ARG A 266 4.91 23.53 4.91
CA ARG A 266 5.24 24.94 4.79
C ARG A 266 6.23 25.14 3.66
N TYR A 267 5.94 26.13 2.81
CA TYR A 267 6.87 26.58 1.79
C TYR A 267 7.98 27.41 2.42
N ILE A 268 9.23 27.02 2.19
CA ILE A 268 10.44 27.71 2.68
C ILE A 268 11.34 28.25 1.56
N GLY A 269 10.93 28.04 0.30
CA GLY A 269 11.66 28.54 -0.85
C GLY A 269 11.49 30.05 -1.09
N GLU A 270 12.18 30.55 -2.10
CA GLU A 270 12.02 31.92 -2.58
C GLU A 270 10.64 32.13 -3.20
N LYS A 271 10.07 33.32 -3.02
CA LYS A 271 8.85 33.72 -3.74
C LYS A 271 9.18 34.73 -4.82
N TYR A 272 8.40 34.73 -5.89
CA TYR A 272 8.37 35.84 -6.84
C TYR A 272 7.78 37.10 -6.18
N SER A 273 7.94 38.25 -6.83
CA SER A 273 7.49 39.54 -6.29
C SER A 273 5.97 39.66 -6.15
N ASP A 274 5.21 38.84 -6.86
CA ASP A 274 3.75 38.70 -6.78
C ASP A 274 3.29 37.77 -5.64
N GLY A 275 4.23 37.09 -4.96
CA GLY A 275 3.95 36.16 -3.87
C GLY A 275 3.89 34.69 -4.30
N ASP A 276 4.00 34.39 -5.60
CA ASP A 276 4.00 33.02 -6.10
C ASP A 276 5.27 32.27 -5.71
N TYR A 277 5.16 30.95 -5.55
CA TYR A 277 6.29 30.10 -5.21
C TYR A 277 7.27 29.98 -6.37
N LYS A 278 8.57 30.15 -6.09
CA LYS A 278 9.63 29.90 -7.07
C LYS A 278 10.05 28.44 -7.01
N TYR A 279 9.95 27.73 -8.13
CA TYR A 279 10.25 26.28 -8.20
C TYR A 279 9.50 25.43 -7.14
N PRO A 280 8.15 25.47 -7.10
CA PRO A 280 7.35 24.75 -6.10
C PRO A 280 7.44 23.23 -6.20
N TYR A 281 8.00 22.69 -7.28
CA TYR A 281 8.17 21.25 -7.48
C TYR A 281 9.45 20.68 -6.85
N ARG A 282 10.30 21.51 -6.25
CA ARG A 282 11.50 21.06 -5.54
C ARG A 282 11.12 20.65 -4.12
N VAL A 283 11.43 19.42 -3.74
CA VAL A 283 11.20 18.90 -2.38
C VAL A 283 11.88 19.76 -1.32
N GLU A 284 13.08 20.28 -1.61
CA GLU A 284 13.85 21.15 -0.73
C GLU A 284 13.19 22.51 -0.44
N SER A 285 12.23 22.93 -1.26
CA SER A 285 11.47 24.17 -1.05
C SER A 285 10.35 24.00 -0.02
N TRP A 286 10.16 22.80 0.53
CA TRP A 286 9.09 22.46 1.44
C TRP A 286 9.63 21.80 2.70
N GLU A 287 9.02 22.13 3.83
CA GLU A 287 9.27 21.43 5.09
C GLU A 287 7.96 20.91 5.68
N LEU A 288 8.03 19.77 6.35
CA LEU A 288 6.93 19.22 7.12
C LEU A 288 6.76 20.06 8.39
N ALA A 289 5.70 20.86 8.44
CA ALA A 289 5.39 21.72 9.60
C ALA A 289 4.70 20.92 10.72
N GLY A 290 3.98 19.87 10.36
CA GLY A 290 3.32 18.97 11.32
C GLY A 290 2.42 17.96 10.64
N ALA A 291 1.72 17.17 11.44
CA ALA A 291 0.65 16.30 10.96
C ALA A 291 -0.45 16.20 12.02
N LYS A 292 -1.69 16.03 11.58
CA LYS A 292 -2.85 15.85 12.45
C LYS A 292 -3.56 14.56 12.15
N LEU A 293 -4.01 13.90 13.23
CA LEU A 293 -4.94 12.79 13.19
C LEU A 293 -6.30 13.30 13.66
N VAL A 294 -7.34 13.09 12.88
CA VAL A 294 -8.73 13.39 13.25
C VAL A 294 -9.63 12.20 12.96
N ILE A 295 -10.78 12.17 13.64
CA ILE A 295 -11.85 11.20 13.40
C ILE A 295 -13.00 11.96 12.74
N VAL A 296 -13.61 11.34 11.73
CA VAL A 296 -14.84 11.83 11.11
C VAL A 296 -15.99 11.62 12.09
N ASP A 297 -16.41 12.67 12.79
CA ASP A 297 -17.41 12.61 13.85
C ASP A 297 -18.82 13.05 13.39
N GLY A 298 -18.93 13.63 12.20
CA GLY A 298 -20.18 14.17 11.66
C GLY A 298 -20.56 15.54 12.21
N GLU A 299 -19.80 16.09 13.17
CA GLU A 299 -20.05 17.39 13.79
C GLU A 299 -19.01 18.42 13.36
N LYS A 300 -17.74 18.17 13.68
CA LYS A 300 -16.61 19.02 13.31
C LYS A 300 -15.99 18.58 11.99
N ILE A 301 -15.97 17.27 11.77
CA ILE A 301 -15.45 16.64 10.56
C ILE A 301 -16.61 15.89 9.92
N LYS A 302 -17.16 16.46 8.85
CA LYS A 302 -18.31 15.93 8.11
C LYS A 302 -17.91 14.66 7.35
N ALA A 303 -18.84 13.73 7.25
CA ALA A 303 -18.67 12.56 6.40
C ALA A 303 -18.54 12.94 4.93
N ASP A 304 -17.77 12.16 4.18
CA ASP A 304 -17.59 12.26 2.73
C ASP A 304 -17.15 13.63 2.21
N THR A 305 -16.52 14.42 3.10
CA THR A 305 -16.04 15.78 2.85
C THR A 305 -14.52 15.80 2.92
N TYR A 306 -13.86 16.53 2.01
CA TYR A 306 -12.40 16.62 2.01
C TYR A 306 -11.88 17.62 3.04
N TYR A 307 -10.78 17.25 3.68
CA TYR A 307 -10.09 18.08 4.64
C TYR A 307 -8.59 18.16 4.33
N ARG A 308 -8.00 19.29 4.68
CA ARG A 308 -6.55 19.56 4.64
C ARG A 308 -6.07 20.03 6.02
N CYS A 309 -4.78 19.84 6.30
CA CYS A 309 -4.11 20.53 7.40
C CYS A 309 -3.36 21.75 6.83
N ILE A 310 -3.69 22.95 7.29
CA ILE A 310 -3.08 24.21 6.83
C ILE A 310 -2.68 25.01 8.06
N ASN A 311 -1.38 25.28 8.23
CA ASN A 311 -0.84 26.02 9.38
C ASN A 311 -1.31 25.44 10.73
N GLY A 312 -1.37 24.11 10.81
CA GLY A 312 -1.83 23.38 11.98
C GLY A 312 -3.35 23.39 12.18
N GLU A 313 -4.16 23.91 11.27
CA GLU A 313 -5.63 23.87 11.36
C GLU A 313 -6.23 22.88 10.35
N ILE A 314 -7.34 22.24 10.72
CA ILE A 314 -8.07 21.35 9.80
C ILE A 314 -9.11 22.17 9.06
N VAL A 315 -9.00 22.20 7.73
CA VAL A 315 -9.80 23.06 6.87
C VAL A 315 -10.57 22.20 5.88
N GLU A 316 -11.88 22.47 5.75
CA GLU A 316 -12.76 21.86 4.76
C GLU A 316 -12.41 22.38 3.37
N VAL A 317 -12.31 21.48 2.40
CA VAL A 317 -11.97 21.80 1.01
C VAL A 317 -12.86 21.06 0.02
N ASP A 318 -12.93 21.58 -1.19
CA ASP A 318 -13.64 20.95 -2.30
C ASP A 318 -12.87 19.75 -2.92
N GLU A 319 -13.43 19.20 -3.99
CA GLU A 319 -12.83 18.09 -4.74
C GLU A 319 -11.49 18.46 -5.39
N ASP A 320 -11.22 19.75 -5.66
CA ASP A 320 -9.96 20.24 -6.24
C ASP A 320 -8.92 20.61 -5.17
N GLY A 321 -9.35 20.67 -3.91
CA GLY A 321 -8.54 20.97 -2.74
C GLY A 321 -8.54 22.45 -2.35
N GLU A 322 -9.42 23.27 -2.92
CA GLU A 322 -9.59 24.68 -2.58
C GLU A 322 -10.46 24.82 -1.34
N ILE A 323 -10.21 25.85 -0.52
CA ILE A 323 -10.93 26.07 0.74
C ILE A 323 -12.41 26.31 0.44
N ALA A 324 -13.29 25.51 1.07
CA ALA A 324 -14.73 25.67 0.91
C ALA A 324 -15.22 26.97 1.58
N GLU A 325 -16.03 27.75 0.86
CA GLU A 325 -16.68 28.98 1.38
C GLU A 325 -17.79 28.71 2.39
#